data_AF-A0A539EAZ6-F1
#
_entry.id   AF-A0A539EAZ6-F1
#
_cell.length_a   1.000
_cell.length_b   1.000
_cell.length_c   1.000
_cell.angle_alpha   90.00
_cell.angle_beta   90.00
_cell.angle_gamma   90.00
#
_symmetry.space_group_name_H-M   'P 1'
#
loop_
_entity.id
_entity.type
_entity.pdbx_description
1 polymer ?
#
loop_
_entity_poly.entity_id
_entity_poly.type
_entity_poly.pdbx_seq_one_letter_code
_entity_poly.pdbx_strand_id
1 'polypeptide(L)' 'MRGVVLVTLILMMTMSRGVAAEMLIVLNKSDQTAALVDPQSYATITQLPTGPGPHEVAVSADNR' A
#
# COMPACT_ATOMS: atom_id res chain seq x y z
N MET A 1 -15.04 18.58 35.17
CA MET A 1 -13.64 18.17 34.94
C MET A 1 -13.52 16.71 34.51
N ARG A 2 -14.04 15.73 35.29
CA ARG A 2 -13.98 14.30 34.95
C ARG A 2 -14.58 13.91 33.59
N GLY A 3 -15.76 14.46 33.24
CA GLY A 3 -16.41 14.18 31.95
C GLY A 3 -15.71 14.79 30.73
N VAL A 4 -15.07 15.95 30.90
CA VAL A 4 -14.31 16.61 29.82
C VAL A 4 -13.05 15.79 29.49
N VAL A 5 -12.33 15.30 30.51
CA VAL A 5 -11.15 14.44 30.32
C VAL A 5 -11.51 13.14 29.59
N LEU A 6 -12.66 12.54 29.91
CA LEU A 6 -13.11 11.31 29.26
C LEU A 6 -13.45 11.53 27.78
N VAL A 7 -14.13 12.63 27.45
CA VAL A 7 -14.46 12.99 26.07
C VAL A 7 -13.20 13.28 25.25
N THR A 8 -12.21 13.97 25.84
CA THR A 8 -10.93 14.23 25.16
C THR A 8 -10.14 12.95 24.87
N LEU A 9 -10.14 11.98 25.80
CA LEU A 9 -9.48 10.68 25.61
C LEU A 9 -10.13 9.85 24.50
N ILE A 10 -11.47 9.82 24.44
CA ILE A 10 -12.22 9.11 23.39
C ILE A 10 -11.94 9.75 22.02
N LEU A 11 -11.87 11.08 21.95
CA LEU A 11 -11.58 11.78 20.70
C LEU A 11 -10.17 11.47 20.16
N MET A 12 -9.17 11.31 21.05
CA MET A 12 -7.80 10.96 20.65
C MET A 12 -7.64 9.54 20.12
N MET A 13 -8.43 8.57 20.60
CA MET A 13 -8.37 7.17 20.12
C MET A 13 -8.89 6.97 18.70
N THR A 14 -9.59 7.95 18.12
CA THR A 14 -10.12 7.85 16.75
C THR A 14 -9.10 8.22 15.66
N MET A 15 -7.93 8.75 16.04
CA MET A 15 -6.87 9.13 15.10
C MET A 15 -6.01 7.92 14.71
N SER A 16 -6.64 6.88 14.15
CA SER A 16 -5.90 5.80 13.52
C SER A 16 -5.34 6.30 12.19
N ARG A 17 -4.08 6.77 12.19
CA ARG A 17 -3.34 6.98 10.95
C ARG A 17 -3.09 5.61 10.33
N GLY A 18 -3.77 5.32 9.22
CA GLY A 18 -3.39 4.16 8.40
C GLY A 18 -1.93 4.33 7.98
N VAL A 19 -1.07 3.43 8.44
CA VAL A 19 0.27 3.28 7.86
C VAL A 19 0.02 2.75 6.45
N ALA A 20 0.34 3.55 5.44
CA ALA A 20 0.34 3.06 4.07
C ALA A 20 1.38 1.93 4.01
N ALA A 21 0.94 0.71 3.70
CA ALA A 21 1.86 -0.39 3.51
C ALA A 21 2.76 -0.07 2.31
N GLU A 22 4.08 -0.10 2.51
CA GLU A 22 5.02 0.00 1.41
C GLU A 22 4.86 -1.20 0.48
N MET A 23 4.86 -0.95 -0.83
CA MET A 23 4.67 -1.97 -1.85
C MET A 23 5.65 -1.72 -2.99
N LEU A 24 6.34 -2.77 -3.42
CA LEU A 24 7.20 -2.73 -4.60
C LEU A 24 6.42 -3.28 -5.79
N ILE A 25 6.40 -2.53 -6.89
CA ILE A 25 5.87 -3.00 -8.17
C ILE A 25 7.04 -3.42 -9.06
N VAL A 26 7.02 -4.67 -9.52
CA VAL A 26 8.06 -5.24 -10.40
C VAL A 26 7.48 -5.55 -11.76
N LEU A 27 8.03 -4.96 -12.81
CA LEU A 27 7.65 -5.24 -14.20
C LEU A 27 8.51 -6.35 -14.78
N ASN A 28 7.89 -7.48 -15.10
CA ASN A 28 8.57 -8.64 -15.68
C ASN A 28 8.47 -8.58 -17.21
N LYS A 29 9.51 -8.03 -17.85
CA LYS A 29 9.53 -7.76 -19.30
C LYS A 29 9.19 -8.99 -20.15
N SER A 30 9.88 -10.11 -19.91
CA SER A 30 9.74 -11.33 -20.70
C SER A 30 8.42 -12.06 -20.43
N ASP A 31 7.97 -12.03 -19.18
CA ASP A 31 6.80 -12.79 -18.73
C ASP A 31 5.49 -12.03 -18.92
N GLN A 32 5.55 -10.76 -19.34
CA GLN A 32 4.38 -9.92 -19.59
C GLN A 32 3.49 -9.80 -18.37
N THR A 33 4.10 -9.61 -17.19
CA THR A 33 3.38 -9.45 -15.93
C THR A 33 3.93 -8.31 -15.08
N ALA A 34 3.12 -7.87 -14.13
CA ALA A 34 3.52 -7.03 -13.02
C ALA A 34 3.28 -7.77 -11.71
N ALA A 35 4.25 -7.77 -10.81
CA ALA A 35 4.12 -8.34 -9.47
C ALA A 35 4.05 -7.26 -8.40
N LEU A 36 3.20 -7.47 -7.39
CA LEU A 36 3.19 -6.69 -6.16
C LEU A 36 3.97 -7.47 -5.11
N VAL A 37 5.01 -6.85 -4.55
CA VAL A 37 5.94 -7.50 -3.62
C VAL A 37 5.99 -6.71 -2.32
N ASP A 38 5.92 -7.42 -1.19
CA ASP A 38 6.22 -6.85 0.12
C ASP A 38 7.75 -6.63 0.22
N PRO A 39 8.23 -5.39 0.37
CA PRO A 39 9.67 -5.11 0.40
C PRO A 39 10.38 -5.58 1.68
N GLN A 40 9.66 -5.93 2.75
CA GLN A 40 10.25 -6.41 4.00
C GLN A 40 10.46 -7.92 3.97
N SER A 41 9.43 -8.66 3.57
CA SER A 41 9.46 -10.13 3.54
C SER A 41 9.94 -10.70 2.20
N TYR A 42 10.00 -9.87 1.15
CA TYR A 42 10.22 -10.27 -0.24
C TYR A 42 9.15 -11.21 -0.81
N ALA A 43 8.00 -11.31 -0.14
CA ALA A 43 6.90 -12.15 -0.59
C ALA A 43 6.17 -11.50 -1.77
N THR A 44 5.95 -12.26 -2.85
CA THR A 44 5.02 -11.87 -3.92
C THR A 44 3.60 -11.97 -3.39
N ILE A 45 2.92 -10.83 -3.28
CA ILE A 45 1.54 -10.71 -2.84
C ILE A 45 0.60 -11.18 -3.96
N THR A 46 0.85 -10.71 -5.19
CA THR A 46 0.08 -11.10 -6.38
C THR A 46 0.85 -10.79 -7.67
N GLN A 47 0.39 -11.37 -8.77
CA GLN A 47 0.89 -11.13 -10.11
C GLN A 47 -0.28 -10.89 -11.07
N LEU A 48 -0.16 -9.86 -11.89
CA LEU A 48 -1.17 -9.40 -12.82
C LEU A 48 -0.61 -9.44 -14.26
N PRO A 49 -1.43 -9.78 -15.27
CA PRO A 49 -0.99 -9.71 -16.66
C PRO A 49 -0.78 -8.26 -17.09
N THR A 50 0.16 -8.04 -18.00
CA THR A 50 0.43 -6.75 -18.67
C THR A 50 0.40 -6.90 -20.18
N GLY A 51 0.68 -5.82 -20.91
CA GLY A 51 1.07 -5.90 -22.32
C GLY A 51 2.50 -6.44 -22.51
N PRO A 52 2.94 -6.66 -23.76
CA PRO A 52 4.28 -7.15 -24.07
C PRO A 52 5.38 -6.17 -23.64
N GLY A 53 6.41 -6.67 -22.95
CA GLY A 53 7.59 -5.89 -22.58
C GLY A 53 7.28 -4.66 -21.72
N PRO A 54 6.65 -4.79 -20.54
CA PRO A 54 6.42 -3.65 -19.66
C PRO A 54 7.74 -3.00 -19.22
N HIS A 55 7.76 -1.67 -19.18
CA HIS A 55 8.98 -0.88 -18.98
C HIS A 55 8.87 0.27 -17.98
N GLU A 56 7.66 0.80 -17.78
CA GLU A 56 7.39 1.93 -16.90
C GLU A 56 6.13 1.66 -16.10
N VAL A 57 6.04 2.23 -14.90
CA VAL A 57 4.86 2.17 -14.04
C VAL A 57 4.66 3.52 -13.37
N ALA A 58 3.40 3.92 -13.23
CA ALA A 58 3.00 5.07 -12.45
C ALA A 58 1.92 4.64 -11.45
N VAL A 59 1.92 5.27 -10.28
CA VAL A 59 0.92 5.05 -9.23
C VAL A 59 0.09 6.32 -9.10
N SER A 60 -1.23 6.15 -8.98
CA SER A 60 -2.18 7.23 -8.71
C SER A 60 -1.84 7.91 -7.37
N ALA A 61 -2.18 9.20 -7.23
CA ALA A 61 -1.86 9.94 -6.00
C ALA A 61 -2.57 9.38 -4.75
N ASP A 62 -3.67 8.65 -4.93
CA ASP A 62 -4.40 7.96 -3.87
C ASP A 62 -3.95 6.51 -3.64
N ASN A 63 -2.91 6.05 -4.35
CA ASN A 63 -2.35 4.70 -4.25
C ASN A 63 -3.37 3.57 -4.51
N ARG A 64 -4.32 3.80 -5.42
CA ARG A 64 -5.33 2.82 -5.84
C ARG A 64 -5.19 2.42 -7.30
#